data_AF-A0A7S1QM54-F1
#
_entry.id   AF-A0A7S1QM54-F1
#
_cell.length_a   1.000
_cell.length_b   1.000
_cell.length_c   1.000
_cell.angle_alpha   90.00
_cell.angle_beta   90.00
_cell.angle_gamma   90.00
#
_symmetry.space_group_name_H-M   'P 1'
#
loop_
_entity.id
_entity.type
_entity.pdbx_description
1 polymer ?
#
loop_
_entity_poly.entity_id
_entity_poly.type
_entity_poly.pdbx_seq_one_letter_code
_entity_poly.pdbx_strand_id
1 'polypeptide(L)'
;FGSSSPFRRKQKVSQPEALPSRLRSDETMPPKARASADEKEKQPSTAFTLNSRPYHASMSELFKNSNVRPGDIDAKAVQLLDAFNDAGRIEEVFAHLQKVLADIPREKVSSWTAYIFSLLKKFDVDFYAIMRERRGRPQPHRKSMNVPVSTTKLSAEAPAFVPGQIWMTPAGGATPISLDGATAAPAANGTSAPAAGAEATAPAAGEAAKPEAEAPPAEAPPAEGGAGA
;
A
#
# COMPACT_ATOMS: atom_id res chain seq x y z
N PHE A 1 -13.16 42.64 -32.53
CA PHE A 1 -14.52 42.17 -32.84
C PHE A 1 -14.54 40.66 -32.67
N GLY A 2 -15.25 40.12 -31.67
CA GLY A 2 -15.23 38.67 -31.42
C GLY A 2 -15.98 38.23 -30.16
N SER A 3 -17.30 38.39 -30.20
CA SER A 3 -18.35 37.64 -29.49
C SER A 3 -18.20 37.37 -27.98
N SER A 4 -18.79 38.27 -27.20
CA SER A 4 -19.33 38.06 -25.86
C SER A 4 -20.53 37.09 -25.92
N SER A 5 -20.51 36.04 -25.12
CA SER A 5 -21.70 35.23 -24.83
C SER A 5 -21.96 35.17 -23.31
N PRO A 6 -23.01 35.86 -22.83
CA PRO A 6 -23.51 35.71 -21.47
C PRO A 6 -24.84 34.95 -21.48
N PHE A 7 -24.82 33.65 -21.15
CA PHE A 7 -26.01 32.82 -20.92
C PHE A 7 -25.60 31.77 -19.87
N ARG A 8 -26.36 31.43 -18.81
CA ARG A 8 -27.81 31.42 -18.66
C ARG A 8 -28.19 31.41 -17.17
N ARG A 9 -29.28 32.13 -16.93
CA ARG A 9 -29.98 32.41 -15.69
C ARG A 9 -30.49 31.15 -14.95
N LYS A 10 -30.45 31.27 -13.62
CA LYS A 10 -31.10 30.51 -12.53
C LYS A 10 -32.36 29.73 -12.92
N GLN A 11 -32.52 28.53 -12.33
CA GLN A 11 -33.85 28.06 -11.94
C GLN A 11 -33.86 27.47 -10.52
N LYS A 12 -34.82 27.97 -9.76
CA LYS A 12 -35.15 27.72 -8.36
C LYS A 12 -36.41 26.85 -8.37
N VAL A 13 -36.42 25.74 -7.65
CA VAL A 13 -37.59 24.87 -7.38
C VAL A 13 -37.48 24.48 -5.90
N SER A 14 -38.12 25.20 -4.96
CA SER A 14 -39.48 25.02 -4.41
C SER A 14 -39.84 23.56 -4.08
N GLN A 15 -39.63 23.13 -2.82
CA GLN A 15 -40.68 22.84 -1.78
C GLN A 15 -41.24 21.40 -1.86
N PRO A 16 -41.84 20.77 -0.82
CA PRO A 16 -42.25 21.28 0.49
C PRO A 16 -41.91 20.42 1.75
N GLU A 17 -42.07 21.11 2.88
CA GLU A 17 -42.42 20.68 4.24
C GLU A 17 -43.40 19.48 4.34
N ALA A 18 -43.09 18.51 5.21
CA ALA A 18 -44.07 17.62 5.84
C ALA A 18 -43.52 17.02 7.14
N LEU A 19 -43.97 17.56 8.28
CA LEU A 19 -43.97 16.86 9.57
C LEU A 19 -45.20 15.93 9.62
N PRO A 20 -45.08 14.77 10.27
CA PRO A 20 -46.11 14.47 11.26
C PRO A 20 -45.53 13.97 12.59
N SER A 21 -45.94 14.69 13.63
CA SER A 21 -46.00 14.27 15.01
C SER A 21 -46.72 12.93 15.15
N ARG A 22 -46.07 11.92 15.75
CA ARG A 22 -46.75 10.82 16.41
C ARG A 22 -46.21 10.64 17.82
N LEU A 23 -46.89 11.31 18.76
CA LEU A 23 -47.01 10.84 20.13
C LEU A 23 -47.61 9.42 20.09
N ARG A 24 -46.88 8.45 20.62
CA ARG A 24 -47.45 7.27 21.29
C ARG A 24 -46.59 6.96 22.50
N SER A 25 -47.03 7.46 23.65
CA SER A 25 -46.67 6.94 24.96
C SER A 25 -47.49 5.67 25.19
N ASP A 26 -46.84 4.54 25.50
CA ASP A 26 -47.32 3.60 26.53
C ASP A 26 -46.20 2.63 26.93
N GLU A 27 -45.65 2.91 28.10
CA GLU A 27 -45.16 1.98 29.13
C GLU A 27 -45.11 0.48 28.79
N THR A 28 -43.90 -0.02 28.49
CA THR A 28 -43.49 -1.39 28.83
C THR A 28 -42.00 -1.35 29.17
N MET A 29 -41.66 -1.94 30.32
CA MET A 29 -40.38 -1.94 31.02
C MET A 29 -39.11 -1.81 30.16
N PRO A 30 -38.08 -1.04 30.61
CA PRO A 30 -36.79 -0.99 29.94
C PRO A 30 -36.04 -2.33 30.12
N PRO A 31 -35.78 -3.11 29.05
CA PRO A 31 -34.74 -4.13 29.13
C PRO A 31 -33.42 -3.40 29.34
N LYS A 32 -32.74 -3.78 30.42
CA LYS A 32 -31.39 -3.36 30.80
C LYS A 32 -30.52 -3.16 29.55
N ALA A 33 -30.32 -1.90 29.19
CA ALA A 33 -29.52 -1.48 28.06
C ALA A 33 -28.07 -1.98 28.25
N ARG A 34 -27.79 -3.17 27.70
CA ARG A 34 -26.48 -3.40 27.12
C ARG A 34 -26.37 -2.36 26.03
N ALA A 35 -25.36 -1.50 26.12
CA ALA A 35 -24.99 -0.58 25.06
C ALA A 35 -24.84 -1.38 23.76
N SER A 36 -25.92 -1.44 22.98
CA SER A 36 -25.92 -1.75 21.57
C SER A 36 -24.93 -0.75 20.97
N ALA A 37 -23.73 -1.22 20.61
CA ALA A 37 -23.50 -1.53 19.21
C ALA A 37 -24.11 -0.43 18.35
N ASP A 38 -23.52 0.76 18.51
CA ASP A 38 -23.47 1.82 17.52
C ASP A 38 -23.33 1.14 16.16
N GLU A 39 -24.45 0.98 15.45
CA GLU A 39 -24.51 0.80 14.00
C GLU A 39 -23.93 2.07 13.42
N LYS A 40 -22.61 2.18 13.55
CA LYS A 40 -21.77 3.02 12.75
C LYS A 40 -21.89 2.41 11.37
N GLU A 41 -22.97 2.81 10.69
CA GLU A 41 -23.21 2.66 9.28
C GLU A 41 -21.87 2.98 8.65
N LYS A 42 -21.16 1.90 8.30
CA LYS A 42 -19.78 1.93 7.86
C LYS A 42 -19.90 2.45 6.45
N GLN A 43 -20.13 3.77 6.32
CA GLN A 43 -20.09 4.46 5.05
C GLN A 43 -18.82 3.94 4.39
N PRO A 44 -18.94 3.26 3.23
CA PRO A 44 -17.81 2.61 2.59
C PRO A 44 -16.80 3.71 2.38
N SER A 45 -15.77 3.70 3.24
CA SER A 45 -14.90 4.83 3.54
C SER A 45 -14.42 5.44 2.23
N THR A 46 -15.10 6.51 1.79
CA THR A 46 -14.97 7.19 0.49
C THR A 46 -13.97 6.47 -0.41
N ALA A 47 -14.40 5.31 -0.92
CA ALA A 47 -13.53 4.41 -1.66
C ALA A 47 -12.97 5.23 -2.82
N PHE A 48 -11.65 5.41 -2.83
CA PHE A 48 -10.91 6.18 -3.81
C PHE A 48 -11.59 6.11 -5.17
N THR A 49 -12.38 7.12 -5.51
CA THR A 49 -13.26 7.05 -6.67
C THR A 49 -12.37 7.14 -7.90
N LEU A 50 -12.08 5.99 -8.49
CA LEU A 50 -11.21 5.89 -9.66
C LEU A 50 -11.85 6.55 -10.88
N ASN A 51 -13.18 6.63 -10.91
CA ASN A 51 -13.98 7.08 -12.04
C ASN A 51 -13.81 8.56 -12.40
N SER A 52 -13.34 9.42 -11.49
CA SER A 52 -13.18 10.86 -11.74
C SER A 52 -11.77 11.27 -12.17
N ARG A 53 -10.88 10.30 -12.41
CA ARG A 53 -9.46 10.55 -12.70
C ARG A 53 -9.18 10.49 -14.20
N PRO A 54 -8.24 11.31 -14.72
CA PRO A 54 -7.97 11.41 -16.16
C PRO A 54 -7.49 10.08 -16.77
N TYR A 55 -6.78 9.27 -15.98
CA TYR A 55 -6.22 7.98 -16.40
C TYR A 55 -7.17 6.78 -16.18
N HIS A 56 -8.46 7.02 -15.89
CA HIS A 56 -9.43 5.95 -15.67
C HIS A 56 -9.62 5.04 -16.90
N ALA A 57 -9.51 5.60 -18.11
CA ALA A 57 -9.61 4.84 -19.36
C ALA A 57 -8.49 3.81 -19.48
N SER A 58 -7.23 4.23 -19.33
CA SER A 58 -6.06 3.36 -19.36
C SER A 58 -6.10 2.29 -18.25
N MET A 59 -6.61 2.65 -17.07
CA MET A 59 -6.80 1.70 -15.98
C MET A 59 -7.86 0.64 -16.29
N SER A 60 -8.95 1.04 -16.95
CA SER A 60 -10.00 0.11 -17.40
C SER A 60 -9.47 -0.88 -18.46
N GLU A 61 -8.56 -0.44 -19.33
CA GLU A 61 -7.87 -1.31 -20.29
C GLU A 61 -6.92 -2.28 -19.59
N LEU A 62 -6.18 -1.80 -18.58
CA LEU A 62 -5.33 -2.67 -17.75
C LEU A 62 -6.14 -3.79 -17.09
N PHE A 63 -7.34 -3.50 -16.55
CA PHE A 63 -8.19 -4.54 -15.94
C PHE A 63 -8.78 -5.53 -16.95
N LYS A 64 -8.92 -5.15 -18.22
CA LYS A 64 -9.36 -6.07 -19.29
C LYS A 64 -8.24 -7.01 -19.72
N ASN A 65 -7.01 -6.50 -19.75
CA ASN A 65 -5.85 -7.22 -20.25
C ASN A 65 -5.06 -7.98 -19.18
N SER A 66 -5.41 -7.82 -17.90
CA SER A 66 -4.69 -8.44 -16.78
C SER A 66 -5.63 -9.06 -15.74
N ASN A 67 -5.07 -9.88 -14.86
CA ASN A 67 -5.82 -10.53 -13.77
C ASN A 67 -6.12 -9.60 -12.57
N VAL A 68 -5.80 -8.30 -12.67
CA VAL A 68 -5.96 -7.32 -11.59
C VAL A 68 -7.42 -6.87 -11.46
N ARG A 69 -7.91 -6.76 -10.23
CA ARG A 69 -9.25 -6.20 -9.93
C ARG A 69 -9.14 -4.74 -9.50
N PRO A 70 -10.20 -3.93 -9.68
CA PRO A 70 -10.23 -2.55 -9.17
C PRO A 70 -9.96 -2.43 -7.66
N GLY A 71 -10.37 -3.42 -6.87
CA GLY A 71 -10.13 -3.46 -5.42
C GLY A 71 -8.69 -3.80 -5.02
N ASP A 72 -7.85 -4.22 -5.96
CA ASP A 72 -6.43 -4.49 -5.70
C ASP A 72 -5.59 -3.21 -5.74
N ILE A 73 -6.16 -2.07 -6.15
CA ILE A 73 -5.49 -0.77 -6.17
C ILE A 73 -5.65 -0.11 -4.78
N ASP A 74 -4.55 -0.04 -4.01
CA ASP A 74 -4.54 0.64 -2.71
C ASP A 74 -4.49 2.18 -2.84
N ALA A 75 -4.96 2.88 -1.82
CA ALA A 75 -4.85 4.33 -1.62
C ALA A 75 -3.46 4.89 -1.95
N LYS A 76 -2.41 4.19 -1.51
CA LYS A 76 -1.02 4.61 -1.75
C LYS A 76 -0.60 4.45 -3.21
N ALA A 77 -1.11 3.43 -3.89
CA ALA A 77 -0.87 3.24 -5.32
C ALA A 77 -1.57 4.35 -6.12
N VAL A 78 -2.81 4.70 -5.77
CA VAL A 78 -3.54 5.82 -6.39
C VAL A 78 -2.77 7.13 -6.25
N GLN A 79 -2.25 7.43 -5.06
CA GLN A 79 -1.47 8.64 -4.82
C GLN A 79 -0.17 8.69 -5.63
N LEU A 80 0.44 7.53 -5.89
CA LEU A 80 1.64 7.44 -6.71
C LEU A 80 1.31 7.59 -8.20
N LEU A 81 0.18 7.04 -8.66
CA LEU A 81 -0.33 7.24 -10.02
C LEU A 81 -0.70 8.70 -10.29
N ASP A 82 -1.24 9.42 -9.30
CA ASP A 82 -1.46 10.86 -9.41
C ASP A 82 -0.17 11.62 -9.64
N ALA A 83 0.86 11.31 -8.86
CA ALA A 83 2.16 11.94 -9.03
C ALA A 83 2.77 11.65 -10.41
N PHE A 84 2.61 10.43 -10.95
CA PHE A 84 3.06 10.11 -12.31
C PHE A 84 2.23 10.81 -13.39
N ASN A 85 0.93 11.00 -13.16
CA ASN A 85 0.07 11.76 -14.05
C ASN A 85 0.46 13.25 -14.08
N ASP A 86 0.74 13.84 -12.91
CA ASP A 86 1.22 15.21 -12.80
C ASP A 86 2.59 15.39 -13.48
N ALA A 87 3.41 14.33 -13.51
CA ALA A 87 4.68 14.28 -14.24
C ALA A 87 4.55 13.96 -15.74
N GLY A 88 3.34 13.64 -16.23
CA GLY A 88 3.10 13.28 -17.64
C GLY A 88 3.62 11.89 -18.05
N ARG A 89 3.95 11.01 -17.11
CA ARG A 89 4.55 9.69 -17.38
C ARG A 89 3.59 8.51 -17.14
N ILE A 90 2.30 8.78 -17.09
CA ILE A 90 1.29 7.79 -16.71
C ILE A 90 1.16 6.65 -17.74
N GLU A 91 1.34 6.95 -19.03
CA GLU A 91 1.25 5.96 -20.11
C GLU A 91 2.37 4.92 -20.05
N GLU A 92 3.61 5.35 -19.80
CA GLU A 92 4.78 4.46 -19.61
C GLU A 92 4.55 3.49 -18.44
N VAL A 93 3.98 4.02 -17.35
CA VAL A 93 3.67 3.24 -16.14
C VAL A 93 2.62 2.17 -16.45
N PHE A 94 1.53 2.51 -17.13
CA PHE A 94 0.50 1.53 -17.51
C PHE A 94 1.02 0.49 -18.49
N ALA A 95 1.83 0.87 -19.48
CA ALA A 95 2.47 -0.07 -20.40
C ALA A 95 3.38 -1.06 -19.67
N HIS A 96 4.19 -0.57 -18.72
CA HIS A 96 5.03 -1.43 -17.88
C HIS A 96 4.20 -2.36 -16.99
N LEU A 97 3.15 -1.85 -16.34
CA LEU A 97 2.26 -2.68 -15.52
C LEU A 97 1.60 -3.77 -16.37
N GLN A 98 1.08 -3.43 -17.54
CA GLN A 98 0.44 -4.41 -18.43
C GLN A 98 1.40 -5.54 -18.82
N LYS A 99 2.65 -5.20 -19.16
CA LYS A 99 3.69 -6.19 -19.49
C LYS A 99 3.98 -7.13 -18.33
N VAL A 100 4.17 -6.59 -17.11
CA VAL A 100 4.54 -7.41 -15.94
C VAL A 100 3.35 -8.23 -15.45
N LEU A 101 2.13 -7.71 -15.55
CA LEU A 101 0.93 -8.34 -15.02
C LEU A 101 0.32 -9.40 -15.95
N ALA A 102 0.64 -9.39 -17.25
CA ALA A 102 0.16 -10.38 -18.20
C ALA A 102 0.63 -11.80 -17.87
N ASP A 103 1.86 -11.95 -17.36
CA ASP A 103 2.47 -13.26 -17.12
C ASP A 103 2.20 -13.85 -15.73
N ILE A 104 1.47 -13.12 -14.87
CA ILE A 104 1.36 -13.47 -13.44
C ILE A 104 -0.05 -14.00 -13.13
N PRO A 105 -0.18 -15.30 -12.78
CA PRO A 105 -1.45 -15.84 -12.33
C PRO A 105 -1.79 -15.32 -10.93
N ARG A 106 -3.09 -15.19 -10.67
CA ARG A 106 -3.62 -14.64 -9.41
C ARG A 106 -3.14 -15.36 -8.15
N GLU A 107 -2.92 -16.66 -8.27
CA GLU A 107 -2.56 -17.57 -7.17
C GLU A 107 -1.13 -17.38 -6.65
N LYS A 108 -0.21 -16.85 -7.48
CA LYS A 108 1.19 -16.64 -7.08
C LYS A 108 1.37 -15.45 -6.14
N VAL A 109 0.40 -14.54 -6.07
CA VAL A 109 0.52 -13.28 -5.32
C VAL A 109 -0.50 -13.26 -4.18
N SER A 110 -0.01 -13.34 -2.95
CA SER A 110 -0.86 -13.34 -1.74
C SER A 110 -1.52 -11.98 -1.47
N SER A 111 -0.81 -10.89 -1.76
CA SER A 111 -1.28 -9.52 -1.57
C SER A 111 -1.08 -8.71 -2.84
N TRP A 112 -2.13 -8.67 -3.66
CA TRP A 112 -2.15 -7.93 -4.92
C TRP A 112 -1.93 -6.43 -4.73
N THR A 113 -2.50 -5.85 -3.67
CA THR A 113 -2.32 -4.44 -3.29
C THR A 113 -0.86 -4.08 -3.02
N ALA A 114 -0.16 -4.88 -2.22
CA ALA A 114 1.25 -4.66 -1.94
C ALA A 114 2.12 -4.89 -3.18
N TYR A 115 1.75 -5.88 -4.00
CA TYR A 115 2.48 -6.23 -5.21
C TYR A 115 2.45 -5.09 -6.23
N ILE A 116 1.27 -4.55 -6.57
CA ILE A 116 1.12 -3.42 -7.50
C ILE A 116 1.90 -2.20 -6.99
N PHE A 117 1.78 -1.89 -5.70
CA PHE A 117 2.53 -0.78 -5.10
C PHE A 117 4.06 -0.99 -5.20
N SER A 118 4.54 -2.23 -5.03
CA SER A 118 5.95 -2.56 -5.17
C SER A 118 6.44 -2.42 -6.63
N LEU A 119 5.61 -2.76 -7.61
CA LEU A 119 5.93 -2.59 -9.03
C LEU A 119 6.06 -1.12 -9.40
N LEU A 120 5.10 -0.29 -8.97
CA LEU A 120 5.15 1.16 -9.20
C LEU A 120 6.40 1.80 -8.58
N LYS A 121 6.82 1.34 -7.39
CA LYS A 121 8.06 1.80 -6.76
C LYS A 121 9.33 1.36 -7.46
N LYS A 122 9.32 0.17 -8.07
CA LYS A 122 10.48 -0.37 -8.80
C LYS A 122 10.63 0.25 -10.18
N PHE A 123 9.53 0.72 -10.78
CA PHE A 123 9.56 1.41 -12.06
C PHE A 123 10.40 2.70 -11.99
N ASP A 124 10.21 3.51 -10.93
CA ASP A 124 11.01 4.71 -10.71
C ASP A 124 11.26 4.92 -9.21
N VAL A 125 12.42 4.46 -8.76
CA VAL A 125 12.83 4.52 -7.35
C VAL A 125 13.12 5.96 -6.93
N ASP A 126 13.70 6.75 -7.85
CA ASP A 126 14.11 8.13 -7.59
C ASP A 126 12.90 9.05 -7.47
N PHE A 127 11.93 8.91 -8.38
CA PHE A 127 10.68 9.66 -8.31
C PHE A 127 9.89 9.34 -7.04
N TYR A 128 9.84 8.05 -6.65
CA TYR A 128 9.22 7.66 -5.38
C TYR A 128 9.94 8.27 -4.17
N ALA A 129 11.28 8.35 -4.18
CA ALA A 129 12.05 8.97 -3.12
C ALA A 129 11.72 10.46 -2.98
N ILE A 130 11.68 11.21 -4.09
CA ILE A 130 11.32 12.63 -4.13
C ILE A 130 9.89 12.85 -3.63
N MET A 131 8.93 12.06 -4.11
CA MET A 131 7.52 12.16 -3.68
C MET A 131 7.39 11.87 -2.17
N ARG A 132 8.13 10.87 -1.67
CA ARG A 132 8.13 10.53 -0.24
C ARG A 132 8.76 11.63 0.61
N GLU A 133 9.81 12.26 0.12
CA GLU A 133 10.46 13.39 0.79
C GLU A 133 9.52 14.60 0.88
N ARG A 134 8.81 14.93 -0.20
CA ARG A 134 7.79 16.00 -0.23
C ARG A 134 6.65 15.78 0.75
N ARG A 135 6.21 14.53 0.93
CA ARG A 135 5.17 14.19 1.92
C ARG A 135 5.65 14.29 3.36
N GLY A 136 6.95 14.38 3.57
CA GLY A 136 7.57 14.06 4.83
C GLY A 136 7.47 12.55 5.10
N ARG A 137 8.50 11.98 5.71
CA ARG A 137 8.29 10.72 6.43
C ARG A 137 7.15 11.03 7.42
N PRO A 138 6.05 10.25 7.48
CA PRO A 138 5.26 10.25 8.69
C PRO A 138 6.28 9.97 9.78
N GLN A 139 6.55 10.99 10.60
CA GLN A 139 7.47 10.88 11.72
C GLN A 139 7.12 9.54 12.33
N PRO A 140 8.07 8.59 12.42
CA PRO A 140 7.75 7.31 13.03
C PRO A 140 7.02 7.72 14.29
N HIS A 141 5.76 7.30 14.39
CA HIS A 141 5.04 7.43 15.64
C HIS A 141 5.79 6.42 16.50
N ARG A 142 6.98 6.82 16.95
CA ARG A 142 7.54 6.51 18.25
C ARG A 142 6.36 6.92 19.10
N LYS A 143 5.43 5.98 19.26
CA LYS A 143 4.72 5.83 20.50
C LYS A 143 5.87 5.87 21.47
N SER A 144 6.11 7.06 21.99
CA SER A 144 6.80 7.26 23.23
C SER A 144 5.93 6.54 24.23
N MET A 145 6.01 5.22 24.20
CA MET A 145 6.29 4.48 25.41
C MET A 145 7.57 5.12 25.95
N ASN A 146 7.37 6.29 26.56
CA ASN A 146 8.07 6.76 27.72
C ASN A 146 7.68 5.81 28.86
N VAL A 147 7.80 4.50 28.60
CA VAL A 147 8.13 3.55 29.63
C VAL A 147 9.57 4.00 29.91
N PRO A 148 9.84 4.66 31.04
CA PRO A 148 11.20 4.95 31.39
C PRO A 148 11.94 3.63 31.21
N VAL A 149 12.98 3.63 30.38
CA VAL A 149 13.91 2.50 30.37
C VAL A 149 14.46 2.52 31.77
N SER A 150 13.79 1.78 32.67
CA SER A 150 14.20 1.56 34.04
C SER A 150 15.64 1.15 33.89
N THR A 151 16.54 1.99 34.35
CA THR A 151 17.97 1.72 34.33
C THR A 151 18.10 0.40 35.05
N THR A 152 18.23 -0.68 34.29
CA THR A 152 18.36 -2.02 34.82
C THR A 152 19.68 -1.97 35.55
N LYS A 153 19.61 -1.76 36.88
CA LYS A 153 20.72 -2.01 37.77
C LYS A 153 21.04 -3.49 37.53
N LEU A 154 22.07 -3.75 36.74
CA LEU A 154 22.62 -5.08 36.56
C LEU A 154 23.12 -5.48 37.95
N SER A 155 22.30 -6.19 38.71
CA SER A 155 22.67 -6.68 40.03
C SER A 155 23.83 -7.65 39.85
N ALA A 156 25.03 -7.24 40.28
CA ALA A 156 26.22 -8.08 40.27
C ALA A 156 26.09 -9.31 41.19
N GLU A 157 25.05 -9.37 42.04
CA GLU A 157 24.67 -10.52 42.86
C GLU A 157 23.78 -11.55 42.14
N ALA A 158 23.60 -11.45 40.81
CA ALA A 158 22.86 -12.47 40.09
C ALA A 158 23.54 -13.84 40.25
N PRO A 159 22.84 -14.89 40.71
CA PRO A 159 23.42 -16.21 40.90
C PRO A 159 23.97 -16.73 39.57
N ALA A 160 25.14 -17.38 39.62
CA ALA A 160 25.78 -17.93 38.43
C ALA A 160 24.82 -18.87 37.70
N PHE A 161 24.72 -18.70 36.38
CA PHE A 161 23.89 -19.54 35.54
C PHE A 161 24.43 -20.98 35.54
N VAL A 162 23.62 -21.92 36.01
CA VAL A 162 23.92 -23.36 35.96
C VAL A 162 23.08 -24.00 34.85
N PRO A 163 23.69 -24.42 33.72
CA PRO A 163 22.98 -25.13 32.66
C PRO A 163 22.26 -26.36 33.21
N GLY A 164 20.97 -26.48 32.92
CA GLY A 164 20.11 -27.57 33.41
C GLY A 164 19.23 -27.20 34.60
N GLN A 165 19.44 -26.03 35.22
CA GLN A 165 18.58 -25.55 36.29
C GLN A 165 17.41 -24.76 35.72
N ILE A 166 16.20 -25.27 35.91
CA ILE A 166 14.94 -24.63 35.53
C ILE A 166 14.79 -23.37 36.39
N TRP A 167 14.67 -22.20 35.77
CA TRP A 167 14.59 -20.92 36.49
C TRP A 167 13.23 -20.82 37.19
N MET A 168 13.14 -21.36 38.40
CA MET A 168 12.02 -21.13 39.29
C MET A 168 12.15 -19.72 39.86
N THR A 169 11.37 -18.78 39.31
CA THR A 169 11.27 -17.43 39.84
C THR A 169 10.63 -17.48 41.23
N PRO A 170 11.30 -16.97 42.29
CA PRO A 170 10.71 -16.96 43.62
C PRO A 170 9.57 -15.95 43.67
N ALA A 171 8.35 -16.48 43.89
CA ALA A 171 7.22 -15.83 44.53
C ALA A 171 6.84 -14.43 44.01
N GLY A 172 6.10 -14.39 42.90
CA GLY A 172 5.50 -13.14 42.44
C GLY A 172 4.64 -13.23 41.19
N GLY A 173 3.70 -14.17 41.12
CA GLY A 173 2.52 -14.02 40.25
C GLY A 173 2.65 -14.41 38.77
N ALA A 174 3.36 -15.48 38.44
CA ALA A 174 3.19 -16.13 37.15
C ALA A 174 2.21 -17.31 37.30
N THR A 175 0.99 -17.15 36.80
CA THR A 175 0.10 -18.28 36.54
C THR A 175 0.84 -19.28 35.65
N PRO A 176 0.86 -20.58 35.97
CA PRO A 176 1.44 -21.57 35.09
C PRO A 176 0.73 -21.49 33.74
N ILE A 177 1.47 -21.18 32.68
CA ILE A 177 1.01 -21.48 31.33
C ILE A 177 0.97 -23.01 31.28
N SER A 178 -0.21 -23.57 31.52
CA SER A 178 -0.49 -24.97 31.22
C SER A 178 -0.29 -25.15 29.72
N LEU A 179 0.86 -25.66 29.34
CA LEU A 179 1.11 -26.20 28.02
C LEU A 179 0.47 -27.59 27.96
N ASP A 180 -0.86 -27.62 28.01
CA ASP A 180 -1.66 -28.82 27.78
C ASP A 180 -1.84 -28.95 26.26
N GLY A 181 -1.17 -29.92 25.65
CA GLY A 181 -1.27 -30.17 24.22
C GLY A 181 0.01 -30.55 23.48
N ALA A 182 0.97 -31.20 24.14
CA ALA A 182 2.00 -31.98 23.45
C ALA A 182 1.49 -33.40 23.20
N THR A 183 0.62 -33.56 22.19
CA THR A 183 0.32 -34.89 21.64
C THR A 183 1.57 -35.38 20.93
N ALA A 184 2.19 -36.41 21.51
CA ALA A 184 3.28 -37.17 20.94
C ALA A 184 2.94 -37.64 19.51
N ALA A 185 3.76 -37.24 18.54
CA ALA A 185 3.84 -37.90 17.25
C ALA A 185 5.21 -38.60 17.16
N PRO A 186 5.24 -39.88 16.74
CA PRO A 186 6.39 -40.75 16.92
C PRO A 186 7.54 -40.44 15.95
N ALA A 187 8.74 -40.68 16.46
CA ALA A 187 9.99 -40.75 15.72
C ALA A 187 9.90 -41.74 14.55
N ALA A 188 10.49 -41.39 13.40
CA ALA A 188 11.52 -42.19 12.73
C ALA A 188 11.92 -41.61 11.35
N ASN A 189 13.22 -41.71 11.10
CA ASN A 189 13.90 -41.89 9.81
C ASN A 189 14.42 -40.68 9.02
N GLY A 190 15.75 -40.73 8.83
CA GLY A 190 16.44 -40.37 7.60
C GLY A 190 17.22 -39.07 7.70
N THR A 191 18.45 -39.05 8.21
CA THR A 191 19.67 -39.39 7.42
C THR A 191 19.59 -38.84 6.00
N SER A 192 20.23 -37.69 5.77
CA SER A 192 21.09 -37.42 4.61
C SER A 192 21.80 -36.07 4.82
N ALA A 193 23.04 -36.14 5.29
CA ALA A 193 24.08 -35.22 4.84
C ALA A 193 24.30 -35.45 3.33
N PRO A 194 24.81 -34.47 2.56
CA PRO A 194 26.27 -34.41 2.43
C PRO A 194 26.87 -33.00 2.23
N ALA A 195 28.17 -32.95 2.57
CA ALA A 195 29.28 -32.29 1.86
C ALA A 195 29.12 -30.81 1.43
N ALA A 196 29.85 -29.84 1.95
CA ALA A 196 31.32 -29.71 1.98
C ALA A 196 31.99 -30.02 0.63
N GLY A 197 32.13 -29.00 -0.21
CA GLY A 197 32.99 -28.92 -1.40
C GLY A 197 32.76 -27.54 -2.03
N ALA A 198 33.74 -26.65 -1.97
CA ALA A 198 34.58 -26.27 -3.12
C ALA A 198 33.74 -25.53 -4.18
N GLU A 199 34.09 -24.38 -4.72
CA GLU A 199 35.41 -23.86 -5.02
C GLU A 199 35.21 -22.40 -5.46
N ALA A 200 36.26 -21.62 -5.38
CA ALA A 200 36.36 -20.30 -5.96
C ALA A 200 35.97 -20.31 -7.46
N THR A 201 35.28 -19.28 -7.93
CA THR A 201 35.49 -18.69 -9.26
C THR A 201 34.85 -17.30 -9.28
N ALA A 202 35.67 -16.29 -8.99
CA ALA A 202 35.54 -15.00 -9.65
C ALA A 202 35.98 -15.17 -11.11
N PRO A 203 35.27 -14.55 -12.06
CA PRO A 203 36.01 -13.82 -13.07
C PRO A 203 35.35 -12.52 -13.52
N ALA A 204 36.22 -11.57 -13.90
CA ALA A 204 36.04 -10.55 -14.91
C ALA A 204 34.97 -9.47 -14.63
N ALA A 205 35.28 -8.20 -14.37
CA ALA A 205 36.24 -7.35 -15.08
C ALA A 205 36.16 -7.53 -16.60
N GLY A 206 35.04 -7.13 -17.20
CA GLY A 206 35.00 -6.56 -18.55
C GLY A 206 34.68 -5.07 -18.35
N GLU A 207 35.69 -4.21 -18.36
CA GLU A 207 36.33 -3.64 -19.55
C GLU A 207 35.45 -2.58 -20.21
N ALA A 208 36.00 -1.37 -20.18
CA ALA A 208 35.46 -0.17 -20.76
C ALA A 208 35.36 -0.27 -22.28
N ALA A 209 34.24 0.17 -22.82
CA ALA A 209 34.15 0.70 -24.18
C ALA A 209 33.23 1.94 -24.16
N LYS A 210 33.88 3.09 -23.97
CA LYS A 210 33.52 4.43 -24.49
C LYS A 210 34.06 4.50 -25.95
N PRO A 211 33.63 5.37 -26.91
CA PRO A 211 32.63 6.45 -26.96
C PRO A 211 31.70 6.40 -28.23
N GLU A 212 30.94 7.49 -28.42
CA GLU A 212 30.70 8.16 -29.73
C GLU A 212 29.82 7.52 -30.82
N ALA A 213 28.61 8.07 -30.94
CA ALA A 213 28.00 8.55 -32.19
C ALA A 213 26.83 9.45 -31.74
N GLU A 214 27.01 10.76 -31.51
CA GLU A 214 27.15 11.85 -32.48
C GLU A 214 26.34 11.68 -33.79
N ALA A 215 25.49 12.71 -34.02
CA ALA A 215 24.74 13.11 -35.21
C ALA A 215 23.28 12.64 -35.34
N PRO A 216 22.39 13.46 -35.93
CA PRO A 216 22.18 14.91 -35.73
C PRO A 216 20.70 15.26 -35.43
N PRO A 217 20.39 16.49 -35.00
CA PRO A 217 19.02 16.97 -34.82
C PRO A 217 18.28 17.03 -36.17
N ALA A 218 17.16 16.31 -36.27
CA ALA A 218 16.21 16.49 -37.36
C ALA A 218 15.48 17.83 -37.19
N GLU A 219 16.09 18.85 -37.78
CA GLU A 219 15.48 19.89 -38.61
C GLU A 219 13.95 20.00 -38.54
N ALA A 220 13.50 21.07 -37.89
CA ALA A 220 12.14 21.58 -38.01
C ALA A 220 11.88 22.05 -39.45
N PRO A 221 10.75 21.70 -40.07
CA PRO A 221 10.30 22.39 -41.27
C PRO A 221 9.70 23.75 -40.91
N PRO A 222 10.22 24.88 -41.44
CA PRO A 222 9.43 26.09 -41.57
C PRO A 222 8.52 25.97 -42.79
N ALA A 223 7.21 26.11 -42.57
CA ALA A 223 6.27 26.53 -43.60
C ALA A 223 5.46 27.66 -42.93
N GLU A 224 5.77 28.94 -43.14
CA GLU A 224 5.44 29.69 -44.37
C GLU A 224 4.20 29.10 -45.03
N GLY A 225 3.03 29.68 -44.86
CA GLY A 225 2.71 30.97 -45.47
C GLY A 225 1.63 30.70 -46.51
N GLY A 226 0.37 30.73 -46.06
CA GLY A 226 -0.80 30.54 -46.90
C GLY A 226 -1.83 31.61 -46.60
N ALA A 227 -1.58 32.81 -47.11
CA ALA A 227 -2.60 33.82 -47.30
C ALA A 227 -3.65 33.28 -48.30
N GLY A 228 -4.91 33.22 -47.88
CA GLY A 228 -6.05 32.89 -48.72
C GLY A 228 -7.23 33.74 -48.28
N ALA A 229 -7.72 34.54 -49.22
CA ALA A 229 -8.69 35.63 -49.10
C ALA A 229 -10.07 35.23 -48.57
#